data_AF-A0A2W2HTP4-F1
#
_entry.id   AF-A0A2W2HTP4-F1
#
_cell.length_a   1.000
_cell.length_b   1.000
_cell.length_c   1.000
_cell.angle_alpha   90.00
_cell.angle_beta   90.00
_cell.angle_gamma   90.00
#
_symmetry.space_group_name_H-M   'P 1'
#
loop_
_entity.id
_entity.type
_entity.pdbx_description
1 polymer ?
#
loop_
_entity_poly.entity_id
_entity_poly.type
_entity_poly.pdbx_seq_one_letter_code
_entity_poly.pdbx_strand_id
1 'polypeptide(L)'
;MAHGEDIAAHFHDFGQLRYAVSGALVTVTQVGTWVAPANRITWVPPFYVHSGRSYGETDVRLLRVPAAVAGQLPAEPSVFVTSALLREAYLALIGDDGPADGPRARLLSKVSSRST
;
A
#
# COMPACT_ATOMS: atom_id res chain seq x y z
N MET A 1 6.50 -7.30 11.67
CA MET A 1 7.91 -7.12 11.29
C MET A 1 8.63 -6.53 12.48
N ALA A 2 9.75 -7.14 12.88
CA ALA A 2 10.59 -6.63 13.97
C ALA A 2 11.27 -5.33 13.55
N HIS A 3 11.70 -4.49 14.49
CA HIS A 3 12.46 -3.29 14.13
C HIS A 3 13.75 -3.62 13.36
N GLY A 4 13.97 -2.95 12.21
CA GLY A 4 15.17 -3.10 11.40
C GLY A 4 15.15 -4.30 10.45
N GLU A 5 14.04 -5.04 10.42
CA GLU A 5 13.82 -6.12 9.46
C GLU A 5 13.79 -5.58 8.02
N ASP A 6 14.57 -6.21 7.15
CA ASP A 6 14.71 -5.84 5.74
C ASP A 6 13.98 -6.83 4.83
N ILE A 7 13.29 -6.28 3.84
CA ILE A 7 12.76 -7.03 2.70
C ILE A 7 13.64 -6.68 1.50
N ALA A 8 14.32 -7.70 0.96
CA ALA A 8 15.19 -7.54 -0.21
C ALA A 8 14.44 -6.99 -1.42
N ALA A 9 15.17 -6.40 -2.36
CA ALA A 9 14.61 -5.85 -3.58
C ALA A 9 13.91 -6.94 -4.42
N HIS A 10 12.66 -6.71 -4.78
CA HIS A 10 11.84 -7.64 -5.55
C HIS A 10 10.72 -6.89 -6.29
N PHE A 11 9.92 -7.58 -7.10
CA PHE A 11 8.73 -7.03 -7.76
C PHE A 11 7.64 -8.08 -7.87
N HIS A 12 6.43 -7.65 -8.23
CA HIS A 12 5.27 -8.52 -8.45
C HIS A 12 4.50 -8.08 -9.69
N ASP A 13 3.65 -8.96 -10.24
CA ASP A 13 2.73 -8.65 -11.36
C ASP A 13 1.40 -7.99 -10.93
N PHE A 14 1.28 -7.65 -9.65
CA PHE A 14 0.17 -6.88 -9.07
C PHE A 14 0.72 -5.69 -8.30
N GLY A 15 -0.11 -4.67 -8.11
CA GLY A 15 0.24 -3.52 -7.30
C GLY A 15 -0.06 -3.75 -5.82
N GLN A 16 0.59 -2.99 -4.95
CA GLN A 16 0.44 -3.10 -3.50
C GLN A 16 0.02 -1.76 -2.91
N LEU A 17 -1.13 -1.74 -2.25
CA LEU A 17 -1.42 -0.73 -1.22
C LEU A 17 -0.94 -1.31 0.12
N ARG A 18 -0.15 -0.55 0.88
CA ARG A 18 0.45 -1.01 2.13
C ARG A 18 0.16 0.00 3.23
N TYR A 19 -0.44 -0.46 4.32
CA TYR A 19 -0.79 0.34 5.49
C TYR A 19 -0.05 -0.18 6.71
N ALA A 20 0.73 0.68 7.38
CA ALA A 20 1.31 0.36 8.67
C ALA A 20 0.26 0.63 9.76
N VAL A 21 -0.23 -0.43 10.43
CA VAL A 21 -1.15 -0.31 11.57
C VAL A 21 -0.39 0.19 12.81
N SER A 22 0.86 -0.24 12.97
CA SER A 22 1.81 0.21 13.98
C SER A 22 3.21 0.33 13.36
N GLY A 23 4.10 1.06 14.02
CA GLY A 23 5.45 1.30 13.52
C GLY A 23 5.45 2.12 12.22
N ALA A 24 6.47 1.92 11.40
CA ALA A 24 6.57 2.54 10.09
C ALA A 24 7.26 1.61 9.09
N LEU A 25 6.84 1.70 7.83
CA LEU A 25 7.44 0.98 6.73
C LEU A 25 8.06 1.97 5.75
N VAL A 26 9.35 1.78 5.47
CA VAL A 26 10.04 2.47 4.38
C VAL A 26 10.01 1.57 3.16
N THR A 27 9.60 2.12 2.02
CA THR A 27 9.67 1.48 0.71
C THR A 27 10.66 2.23 -0.15
N VAL A 28 11.66 1.54 -0.67
CA VAL A 28 12.67 2.12 -1.58
C VAL A 28 12.46 1.55 -2.96
N THR A 29 12.46 2.39 -3.98
CA THR A 29 12.46 2.00 -5.38
C THR A 29 13.58 2.73 -6.12
N GLN A 30 13.78 2.46 -7.41
CA GLN A 30 14.74 3.21 -8.21
C GLN A 30 14.39 4.70 -8.36
N VAL A 31 13.11 5.06 -8.21
CA VAL A 31 12.62 6.43 -8.42
C VAL A 31 12.46 7.22 -7.12
N GLY A 32 12.72 6.61 -5.96
CA GLY A 32 12.72 7.32 -4.68
C GLY A 32 12.51 6.45 -3.46
N THR A 33 12.18 7.11 -2.35
CA THR A 33 11.90 6.47 -1.06
C THR A 33 10.61 7.03 -0.48
N TRP A 34 9.68 6.16 -0.10
CA TRP A 34 8.41 6.51 0.53
C TRP A 34 8.35 5.93 1.93
N VAL A 35 7.91 6.76 2.88
CA VAL A 35 7.77 6.36 4.28
C VAL A 35 6.29 6.39 4.65
N ALA A 36 5.77 5.25 5.14
CA ALA A 36 4.42 5.15 5.66
C ALA A 36 4.43 4.93 7.19
N PRO A 37 4.24 6.00 7.99
CA PRO A 37 3.83 5.87 9.40
C PRO A 37 2.33 5.53 9.50
N ALA A 38 1.82 5.42 10.74
CA ALA A 38 0.49 4.86 11.08
C ALA A 38 -0.78 5.54 10.50
N ASN A 39 -0.65 6.50 9.58
CA ASN A 39 -1.76 7.25 8.96
C ASN A 39 -1.55 7.51 7.46
N ARG A 40 -0.72 6.68 6.81
CA ARG A 40 -0.41 6.75 5.39
C ARG A 40 -0.53 5.37 4.76
N ILE A 41 -1.00 5.34 3.52
CA ILE A 41 -0.95 4.15 2.66
C ILE A 41 0.10 4.41 1.60
N THR A 42 1.06 3.50 1.44
CA THR A 42 1.96 3.50 0.29
C THR A 42 1.37 2.69 -0.85
N TRP A 43 1.55 3.17 -2.07
CA TRP A 43 1.23 2.49 -3.30
C TRP A 43 2.52 2.13 -4.04
N VAL A 44 2.62 0.86 -4.44
CA VAL A 44 3.66 0.38 -5.35
C VAL A 44 2.96 -0.22 -6.57
N PRO A 45 3.13 0.32 -7.78
CA PRO A 45 2.51 -0.24 -8.98
C PRO A 45 3.08 -1.63 -9.33
N PRO A 46 2.36 -2.43 -10.15
CA PRO A 46 2.90 -3.68 -10.70
C PRO A 46 4.26 -3.46 -11.36
N PHE A 47 5.13 -4.46 -11.24
CA PHE A 47 6.46 -4.55 -11.84
C PHE A 47 7.50 -3.50 -11.38
N TYR A 48 7.17 -2.64 -10.41
CA TYR A 48 8.18 -1.80 -9.77
C TYR A 48 9.05 -2.62 -8.83
N VAL A 49 10.36 -2.61 -9.09
CA VAL A 49 11.34 -3.16 -8.16
C VAL A 49 11.35 -2.29 -6.90
N HIS A 50 11.13 -2.94 -5.76
CA HIS A 50 11.09 -2.27 -4.46
C HIS A 50 11.70 -3.15 -3.36
N SER A 51 12.30 -2.50 -2.38
CA SER A 51 12.71 -3.09 -1.11
C SER A 51 11.95 -2.43 0.04
N GLY A 52 12.06 -3.01 1.24
CA GLY A 52 11.42 -2.45 2.42
C GLY A 52 12.25 -2.58 3.69
N ARG A 53 12.02 -1.65 4.64
CA ARG A 53 12.58 -1.73 5.99
C ARG A 53 11.55 -1.28 7.02
N SER A 54 11.45 -1.99 8.13
CA SER A 54 10.60 -1.65 9.28
C SER A 54 11.30 -0.77 10.31
N TYR A 55 10.56 0.20 10.85
CA TYR A 55 11.00 1.07 11.94
C TYR A 55 10.02 0.98 13.12
N GLY A 56 10.52 0.55 14.28
CA GLY A 56 9.70 0.03 15.38
C GLY A 56 9.05 -1.32 15.06
N GLU A 57 8.32 -1.88 16.04
CA GLU A 57 7.47 -3.05 15.83
C GLU A 57 6.36 -2.70 14.84
N THR A 58 6.53 -3.18 13.61
CA THR A 58 5.74 -2.73 12.46
C THR A 58 4.76 -3.82 12.04
N ASP A 59 3.47 -3.53 12.18
CA ASP A 59 2.39 -4.36 11.66
C ASP A 59 1.92 -3.77 10.32
N VAL A 60 2.15 -4.50 9.22
CA VAL A 60 1.76 -4.06 7.88
C VAL A 60 0.56 -4.87 7.39
N ARG A 61 -0.47 -4.17 6.93
CA ARG A 61 -1.61 -4.73 6.21
C ARG A 61 -1.49 -4.35 4.73
N LEU A 62 -1.60 -5.33 3.86
CA LEU A 62 -1.39 -5.16 2.41
C LEU A 62 -2.64 -5.55 1.64
N LEU A 63 -3.06 -4.68 0.72
CA LEU A 63 -4.07 -4.99 -0.28
C LEU A 63 -3.40 -5.15 -1.65
N ARG A 64 -3.63 -6.30 -2.29
CA ARG A 64 -3.15 -6.57 -3.65
C ARG A 64 -4.14 -5.96 -4.65
N VAL A 65 -3.63 -5.17 -5.57
CA VAL A 65 -4.42 -4.54 -6.63
C VAL A 65 -4.08 -5.25 -7.95
N PRO A 66 -5.04 -5.96 -8.57
CA PRO A 66 -4.79 -6.63 -9.85
C PRO A 66 -4.32 -5.64 -10.93
N ALA A 67 -3.39 -6.07 -11.80
CA ALA A 67 -2.86 -5.22 -12.87
C ALA A 67 -3.97 -4.63 -13.77
N ALA A 68 -5.04 -5.39 -14.02
CA ALA A 68 -6.19 -4.96 -14.82
C ALA A 68 -6.88 -3.69 -14.30
N VAL A 69 -6.78 -3.40 -13.00
CA VAL A 69 -7.37 -2.19 -12.38
C VAL A 69 -6.34 -1.20 -11.87
N ALA A 70 -5.04 -1.56 -11.88
CA ALA A 70 -3.96 -0.71 -11.39
C ALA A 70 -3.81 0.60 -12.18
N GLY A 71 -4.22 0.64 -13.46
CA GLY A 71 -4.21 1.86 -14.28
C GLY A 71 -5.16 2.97 -13.79
N GLN A 72 -5.99 2.71 -12.78
CA GLN A 72 -6.83 3.72 -12.11
C GLN A 72 -6.09 4.43 -10.95
N LEU A 73 -4.88 3.99 -10.62
CA LEU A 73 -4.00 4.55 -9.60
C LEU A 73 -2.79 5.22 -10.26
N PRO A 74 -1.99 6.02 -9.52
CA PRO A 74 -0.78 6.64 -10.05
C PRO A 74 0.16 5.61 -10.69
N ALA A 75 0.80 5.99 -11.80
CA ALA A 75 1.73 5.14 -12.54
C ALA A 75 3.07 4.94 -11.83
N GLU A 76 3.36 5.75 -10.81
CA GLU A 76 4.57 5.73 -10.01
C GLU A 76 4.25 5.43 -8.53
N PRO A 77 5.22 4.92 -7.75
CA PRO A 77 5.05 4.76 -6.33
C PRO A 77 4.62 6.06 -5.66
N SER A 78 3.63 5.97 -4.76
CA SER A 78 2.94 7.14 -4.21
C SER A 78 2.55 6.92 -2.75
N VAL A 79 2.25 8.00 -2.04
CA VAL A 79 1.70 7.94 -0.68
C VAL A 79 0.35 8.64 -0.66
N PHE A 80 -0.65 7.96 -0.12
CA PHE A 80 -1.98 8.51 0.10
C PHE A 80 -2.16 8.91 1.56
N VAL A 81 -2.81 10.06 1.77
CA VAL A 81 -3.29 10.45 3.09
C VAL A 81 -4.49 9.59 3.44
N THR A 82 -4.39 8.87 4.55
CA THR A 82 -5.47 8.00 5.00
C THR A 82 -6.41 8.77 5.92
N SER A 83 -7.62 9.08 5.45
CA SER A 83 -8.70 9.52 6.34
C SER A 83 -9.14 8.37 7.24
N ALA A 84 -9.78 8.67 8.38
CA ALA A 84 -10.32 7.62 9.25
C ALA A 84 -11.28 6.68 8.50
N LEU A 85 -12.12 7.21 7.61
CA LEU A 85 -13.00 6.39 6.77
C LEU A 85 -12.23 5.49 5.80
N LEU A 86 -11.20 6.02 5.13
CA LEU A 86 -10.38 5.23 4.20
C LEU A 86 -9.64 4.13 4.95
N ARG A 87 -9.17 4.40 6.17
CA ARG A 87 -8.54 3.41 7.06
C ARG A 87 -9.49 2.26 7.35
N GLU A 88 -10.69 2.55 7.84
CA GLU A 88 -11.66 1.49 8.18
C GLU A 88 -12.09 0.70 6.94
N ALA A 89 -12.31 1.37 5.80
CA ALA A 89 -12.65 0.69 4.56
C ALA A 89 -11.52 -0.22 4.06
N TYR A 90 -10.27 0.22 4.22
CA TYR A 90 -9.07 -0.59 3.90
C TYR A 90 -8.94 -1.81 4.80
N LEU A 91 -9.10 -1.63 6.12
CA LEU A 91 -9.06 -2.74 7.08
C LEU A 91 -10.19 -3.75 6.85
N ALA A 92 -11.39 -3.28 6.54
CA ALA A 92 -12.52 -4.14 6.20
C ALA A 92 -12.26 -5.00 4.96
N LEU A 93 -11.57 -4.46 3.96
CA LEU A 93 -11.23 -5.18 2.72
C LEU A 93 -10.13 -6.21 2.88
N ILE A 94 -9.21 -6.00 3.82
CA ILE A 94 -8.15 -6.99 4.09
C ILE A 94 -8.64 -8.16 4.92
N GLY A 95 -9.68 -7.96 5.73
CA GLY A 95 -10.36 -9.03 6.46
C GLY A 95 -11.48 -9.72 5.67
N ASP A 96 -11.74 -9.29 4.42
CA ASP A 96 -12.76 -9.85 3.54
C ASP A 96 -12.05 -10.72 2.49
N ASP A 97 -12.25 -12.03 2.52
CA ASP A 97 -11.69 -12.97 1.51
C ASP A 97 -12.38 -12.83 0.13
N GLY A 98 -13.18 -11.78 -0.06
CA GLY A 98 -13.87 -11.46 -1.29
C GLY A 98 -12.95 -11.00 -2.43
N PRO A 99 -13.46 -10.96 -3.68
CA PRO A 99 -12.65 -10.63 -4.85
C PRO A 99 -12.02 -9.23 -4.77
N ALA A 100 -10.72 -9.14 -5.10
CA ALA A 100 -9.94 -7.90 -5.08
C ALA A 100 -10.44 -6.80 -6.05
N ASP A 101 -11.38 -7.13 -6.94
CA ASP A 101 -12.05 -6.22 -7.88
C ASP A 101 -13.50 -5.90 -7.47
N GLY A 102 -13.94 -6.32 -6.28
CA GLY A 102 -15.29 -6.13 -5.78
C GLY A 102 -15.71 -4.66 -5.62
N PRO A 103 -17.02 -4.39 -5.42
CA PRO A 103 -17.55 -3.03 -5.29
C PRO A 103 -16.83 -2.18 -4.23
N ARG A 104 -16.40 -2.79 -3.12
CA ARG A 104 -15.66 -2.13 -2.04
C ARG A 104 -14.25 -1.69 -2.48
N ALA A 105 -13.52 -2.54 -3.20
CA ALA A 105 -12.17 -2.22 -3.70
C ALA A 105 -12.19 -1.04 -4.68
N ARG A 106 -13.22 -0.98 -5.54
CA ARG A 106 -13.45 0.15 -6.47
C ARG A 106 -13.79 1.47 -5.78
N LEU A 107 -14.34 1.44 -4.56
CA LEU A 107 -14.60 2.65 -3.78
C LEU A 107 -13.31 3.24 -3.20
N LEU A 108 -12.37 2.40 -2.75
CA LEU A 108 -11.06 2.86 -2.25
C LEU A 108 -10.26 3.58 -3.32
N SER A 109 -10.19 3.05 -4.55
CA SER A 109 -9.40 3.65 -5.63
C SER A 109 -9.86 5.07 -5.98
N LYS A 110 -11.17 5.34 -5.89
CA LYS A 110 -11.76 6.67 -6.12
C LYS A 110 -11.48 7.67 -4.99
N VAL A 111 -11.29 7.20 -3.75
CA VAL A 111 -11.01 8.07 -2.59
C VAL A 111 -9.52 8.40 -2.51
N SER A 112 -8.65 7.48 -2.91
CA SER A 112 -7.19 7.66 -2.90
C SER A 112 -6.66 8.62 -3.98
N SER A 113 -7.43 8.89 -5.06
CA SER A 113 -7.00 9.76 -6.16
C SER A 113 -7.09 11.27 -5.89
N ARG A 114 -7.43 11.69 -4.66
CA ARG A 114 -7.73 13.10 -4.32
C ARG A 114 -6.68 13.83 -3.48
N SER A 115 -5.49 13.27 -3.25
CA SER A 115 -4.42 13.99 -2.55
C SER A 115 -3.41 14.55 -3.54
N THR A 116 -3.44 15.87 -3.73
CA THR A 116 -2.35 16.67 -4.31
C THR A 116 -1.45 17.14 -3.18
#